data_AF-A0A1V4YDT3-F1
#
_entry.id   AF-A0A1V4YDT3-F1
#
_cell.length_a   1.000
_cell.length_b   1.000
_cell.length_c   1.000
_cell.angle_alpha   90.00
_cell.angle_beta   90.00
_cell.angle_gamma   90.00
#
_symmetry.space_group_name_H-M   'P 1'
#
loop_
_entity.id
_entity.type
_entity.pdbx_description
1 polymer ?
#
loop_
_entity_poly.entity_id
_entity_poly.type
_entity_poly.pdbx_seq_one_letter_code
_entity_poly.pdbx_strand_id
1 'polypeptide(L)'
;MKRIAWGITGSGDLIKETYDVMVDIKKKTNVDFMVFLSKEGETVMKWYRMWEDIQHDFPNFKTDAGPNSPFIAGPLQLGHYDMLIIAPATANTVAKIVHGIADNLVTNSVAQTAKGDTPIYILPVDRKKGTVITYSPKGKEMKLKMRDIDIENTEKLSKMENITIIESPDDLYRIIGISKE
;
A
#
# COMPACT_ATOMS: atom_id res chain seq x y z
N MET A 1 6.82 16.03 -8.56
CA MET A 1 6.88 14.61 -8.23
C MET A 1 7.96 13.93 -9.06
N LYS A 2 8.93 13.32 -8.41
CA LYS A 2 10.05 12.61 -9.03
C LYS A 2 10.20 11.19 -8.50
N ARG A 3 9.87 10.93 -7.24
CA ARG A 3 10.07 9.62 -6.60
C ARG A 3 8.96 9.26 -5.61
N ILE A 4 8.36 8.09 -5.80
CA ILE A 4 7.30 7.54 -4.95
C ILE A 4 7.78 6.24 -4.32
N ALA A 5 7.52 6.06 -3.03
CA ALA A 5 7.68 4.77 -2.37
C ALA A 5 6.31 4.08 -2.29
N TRP A 6 6.20 2.87 -2.82
CA TRP A 6 4.96 2.10 -2.85
C TRP A 6 5.09 0.79 -2.05
N GLY A 7 4.43 0.74 -0.91
CA GLY A 7 4.34 -0.40 -0.02
C GLY A 7 3.13 -1.29 -0.33
N ILE A 8 3.35 -2.60 -0.43
CA ILE A 8 2.30 -3.60 -0.66
C ILE A 8 2.20 -4.55 0.54
N THR A 9 0.98 -4.80 1.00
CA THR A 9 0.70 -5.76 2.08
C THR A 9 -0.02 -7.00 1.55
N GLY A 10 -0.13 -8.04 2.37
CA GLY A 10 -0.74 -9.34 1.98
C GLY A 10 -2.26 -9.32 1.82
N SER A 11 -2.81 -8.35 1.08
CA SER A 11 -4.23 -8.34 0.70
C SER A 11 -4.38 -8.89 -0.71
N GLY A 12 -5.26 -9.87 -0.89
CA GLY A 12 -5.71 -10.25 -2.23
C GLY A 12 -6.76 -9.30 -2.80
N ASP A 13 -7.48 -8.59 -1.93
CA ASP A 13 -8.45 -7.59 -2.34
C ASP A 13 -7.74 -6.34 -2.86
N LEU A 14 -8.23 -5.81 -3.99
CA LEU A 14 -7.70 -4.65 -4.72
C LEU A 14 -6.26 -4.78 -5.24
N ILE A 15 -5.60 -5.93 -5.11
CA ILE A 15 -4.18 -6.05 -5.46
C ILE A 15 -3.95 -5.90 -6.96
N LYS A 16 -4.81 -6.53 -7.78
CA LYS A 16 -4.71 -6.50 -9.23
C LYS A 16 -5.07 -5.11 -9.77
N GLU A 17 -6.15 -4.54 -9.26
CA GLU A 17 -6.63 -3.21 -9.64
C GLU A 17 -5.61 -2.13 -9.28
N THR A 18 -5.00 -2.22 -8.09
CA THR A 18 -3.93 -1.30 -7.66
C THR A 18 -2.70 -1.45 -8.55
N TYR A 19 -2.30 -2.69 -8.85
CA TYR A 19 -1.18 -2.95 -9.75
C TYR A 19 -1.40 -2.38 -11.15
N ASP A 20 -2.56 -2.66 -11.75
CA ASP A 20 -2.93 -2.20 -13.10
C ASP A 20 -2.90 -0.66 -13.18
N VAL A 21 -3.40 0.02 -12.14
CA VAL A 21 -3.34 1.49 -12.02
C VAL A 21 -1.89 1.99 -11.91
N MET A 22 -1.07 1.39 -11.05
CA MET A 22 0.32 1.83 -10.88
C MET A 22 1.15 1.63 -12.16
N VAL A 23 0.90 0.57 -12.92
CA VAL A 23 1.51 0.34 -14.24
C VAL A 23 1.10 1.41 -15.24
N ASP A 24 -0.19 1.77 -15.29
CA ASP A 24 -0.68 2.85 -16.17
C ASP A 24 -0.04 4.20 -15.82
N ILE A 25 -0.02 4.55 -14.53
CA ILE A 25 0.62 5.77 -14.02
C ILE A 25 2.11 5.79 -14.39
N LYS A 26 2.82 4.67 -14.26
CA LYS A 26 4.22 4.57 -14.67
C LYS A 26 4.40 4.81 -16.17
N LYS A 27 3.48 4.34 -17.02
CA LYS A 27 3.54 4.57 -18.48
C LYS A 27 3.28 6.04 -18.84
N LYS A 28 2.44 6.73 -18.07
CA LYS A 28 2.05 8.13 -18.30
C LYS A 28 2.99 9.16 -17.68
N THR A 29 3.95 8.74 -16.86
CA THR A 29 4.81 9.64 -16.08
C THR A 29 6.28 9.21 -16.09
N ASN A 30 7.17 10.13 -15.72
CA ASN A 30 8.58 9.83 -15.48
C ASN A 30 8.89 9.63 -13.99
N VAL A 31 7.91 9.19 -13.21
CA VAL A 31 8.07 8.95 -11.76
C VAL A 31 8.92 7.71 -11.53
N ASP A 32 9.94 7.83 -10.66
CA ASP A 32 10.70 6.69 -10.15
C ASP A 32 9.95 6.04 -8.98
N PHE A 33 9.78 4.72 -9.03
CA PHE A 33 9.06 3.97 -8.01
C PHE A 33 10.03 3.08 -7.22
N MET A 34 10.08 3.27 -5.91
CA MET A 34 10.62 2.28 -4.97
C MET A 34 9.47 1.41 -4.49
N VAL A 35 9.34 0.20 -5.02
CA VAL A 35 8.33 -0.75 -4.56
C VAL A 35 8.89 -1.54 -3.39
N PHE A 36 8.09 -1.76 -2.36
CA PHE A 36 8.48 -2.65 -1.27
C PHE A 36 7.29 -3.44 -0.74
N LEU A 37 7.54 -4.67 -0.33
CA LEU A 37 6.48 -5.58 0.08
C LEU A 37 6.75 -6.08 1.49
N SER A 38 5.69 -6.15 2.30
CA SER A 38 5.71 -7.03 3.47
C SER A 38 5.92 -8.49 3.03
N LYS A 39 6.37 -9.34 3.95
CA LYS A 39 6.52 -10.79 3.67
C LYS A 39 5.25 -11.43 3.10
N GLU A 40 4.08 -11.06 3.63
CA GLU A 40 2.80 -11.56 3.12
C GLU A 40 2.38 -10.90 1.80
N GLY A 41 2.84 -9.68 1.53
CA GLY A 41 2.64 -9.04 0.22
C GLY A 41 3.32 -9.85 -0.90
N GLU A 42 4.56 -10.30 -0.67
CA GLU A 42 5.25 -11.21 -1.58
C GLU A 42 4.49 -12.53 -1.77
N THR A 43 4.06 -13.17 -0.69
CA THR A 43 3.28 -14.42 -0.74
C THR A 43 2.01 -14.26 -1.58
N VAL A 44 1.24 -13.20 -1.35
CA VAL A 44 -0.01 -12.96 -2.05
C VAL A 44 0.24 -12.64 -3.53
N MET A 45 1.22 -11.80 -3.86
CA MET A 45 1.59 -11.54 -5.26
C MET A 45 1.93 -12.82 -6.03
N LYS A 46 2.60 -13.78 -5.39
CA LYS A 46 2.86 -15.11 -5.97
C LYS A 46 1.58 -15.90 -6.19
N TRP A 47 0.65 -15.89 -5.23
CA TRP A 47 -0.64 -16.58 -5.39
C TRP A 47 -1.43 -16.06 -6.58
N TYR A 48 -1.48 -14.73 -6.75
CA TYR A 48 -2.16 -14.07 -7.87
C TYR A 48 -1.35 -14.10 -9.19
N ARG A 49 -0.17 -14.75 -9.21
CA ARG A 49 0.71 -14.88 -10.37
C ARG A 49 1.20 -13.55 -10.95
N MET A 50 1.34 -12.54 -10.09
CA MET A 50 1.79 -11.19 -10.46
C MET A 50 3.25 -10.92 -10.03
N TRP A 51 3.90 -11.93 -9.43
CA TRP A 51 5.24 -11.78 -8.85
C TRP A 51 6.31 -11.45 -9.88
N GLU A 52 6.31 -12.13 -11.03
CA GLU A 52 7.30 -11.86 -12.08
C GLU A 52 7.01 -10.52 -12.78
N ASP A 53 5.72 -10.21 -13.02
CA ASP A 53 5.28 -8.97 -13.64
C ASP A 53 5.73 -7.75 -12.82
N ILE A 54 5.52 -7.74 -11.50
CA ILE A 54 5.93 -6.59 -10.68
C ILE A 54 7.45 -6.40 -10.65
N GLN A 55 8.24 -7.47 -10.71
CA GLN A 55 9.70 -7.37 -10.76
C GLN A 55 10.18 -6.80 -12.09
N HIS A 56 9.51 -7.16 -13.19
CA HIS A 56 9.79 -6.63 -14.52
C HIS A 56 9.34 -5.17 -14.65
N ASP A 57 8.10 -4.89 -14.28
CA ASP A 57 7.47 -3.58 -14.44
C ASP A 57 7.96 -2.58 -13.37
N PHE A 58 8.51 -3.01 -12.25
CA PHE A 58 9.10 -2.15 -11.22
C PHE A 58 10.45 -2.70 -10.74
N PRO A 59 11.55 -2.48 -11.49
CA PRO A 59 12.84 -3.11 -11.22
C PRO A 59 13.48 -2.68 -9.89
N ASN A 60 13.10 -1.50 -9.36
CA ASN A 60 13.49 -1.05 -8.04
C ASN A 60 12.47 -1.51 -7.00
N PHE A 61 12.49 -2.81 -6.70
CA PHE A 61 11.63 -3.42 -5.69
C PHE A 61 12.43 -4.06 -4.55
N LYS A 62 11.81 -4.16 -3.36
CA LYS A 62 12.41 -4.74 -2.16
C LYS A 62 11.41 -5.61 -1.40
N THR A 63 11.91 -6.65 -0.74
CA THR A 63 11.11 -7.50 0.14
C THR A 63 11.56 -7.36 1.58
N ASP A 64 10.61 -7.54 2.49
CA ASP A 64 10.81 -7.49 3.93
C ASP A 64 11.82 -8.56 4.40
N ALA A 65 12.94 -8.10 4.94
CA ALA A 65 13.94 -8.91 5.64
C ALA A 65 14.05 -8.52 7.13
N GLY A 66 13.07 -7.77 7.64
CA GLY A 66 13.02 -7.22 8.99
C GLY A 66 12.45 -5.79 9.01
N PRO A 67 12.08 -5.27 10.20
CA PRO A 67 11.40 -3.97 10.32
C PRO A 67 12.14 -2.81 9.64
N ASN A 68 13.47 -2.82 9.68
CA ASN A 68 14.31 -1.77 9.10
C ASN A 68 15.21 -2.28 7.97
N SER A 69 14.87 -3.45 7.38
CA SER A 69 15.67 -4.11 6.35
C SER A 69 14.81 -4.49 5.15
N PRO A 70 15.10 -3.94 3.96
CA PRO A 70 16.11 -2.93 3.67
C PRO A 70 15.79 -1.54 4.26
N PHE A 71 16.80 -0.69 4.34
CA PHE A 71 16.68 0.65 4.94
C PHE A 71 15.98 1.65 4.01
N ILE A 72 14.64 1.63 4.00
CA ILE A 72 13.80 2.54 3.21
C ILE A 72 13.26 3.69 4.09
N ALA A 73 13.06 3.41 5.38
CA ALA A 73 12.40 4.31 6.32
C ALA A 73 13.15 5.64 6.56
N GLY A 74 14.49 5.62 6.62
CA GLY A 74 15.29 6.85 6.82
C GLY A 74 15.16 7.85 5.67
N PRO A 75 15.42 7.45 4.41
CA PRO A 75 15.18 8.30 3.24
C PRO A 75 13.75 8.84 3.14
N LEU A 76 12.75 8.04 3.48
CA LEU A 76 11.36 8.48 3.57
C LEU A 76 11.15 9.58 4.60
N GLN A 77 11.67 9.38 5.82
CA GLN A 77 11.57 10.36 6.90
C GLN A 77 12.27 11.70 6.56
N LEU A 78 13.38 11.64 5.81
CA LEU A 78 14.17 12.81 5.42
C LEU A 78 13.65 13.55 4.17
N GLY A 79 12.50 13.16 3.59
CA GLY A 79 11.93 13.84 2.43
C GLY A 79 12.59 13.51 1.10
N HIS A 80 13.31 12.38 0.98
CA HIS A 80 13.91 11.95 -0.28
C HIS A 80 12.88 11.37 -1.29
N TYR A 81 11.64 11.19 -0.85
CA TYR A 81 10.49 10.76 -1.64
C TYR A 81 9.42 11.84 -1.57
N ASP A 82 8.69 12.03 -2.67
CA ASP A 82 7.56 12.97 -2.68
C ASP A 82 6.37 12.47 -1.86
N MET A 83 6.23 11.14 -1.72
CA MET A 83 5.18 10.51 -0.90
C MET A 83 5.48 9.03 -0.63
N LEU A 84 4.84 8.52 0.43
CA LEU A 84 4.68 7.11 0.73
C LEU A 84 3.25 6.67 0.40
N ILE A 85 3.10 5.59 -0.36
CA ILE A 85 1.80 4.98 -0.67
C ILE A 85 1.81 3.57 -0.10
N ILE A 86 0.83 3.20 0.74
CA ILE A 86 0.60 1.81 1.15
C ILE A 86 -0.70 1.31 0.50
N ALA A 87 -0.58 0.50 -0.54
CA ALA A 87 -1.75 0.05 -1.29
C ALA A 87 -1.51 -1.33 -1.95
N PRO A 88 -2.40 -2.31 -1.75
CA PRO A 88 -3.42 -2.36 -0.71
C PRO A 88 -2.83 -2.54 0.70
N ALA A 89 -3.56 -2.07 1.72
CA ALA A 89 -3.26 -2.24 3.15
C ALA A 89 -4.29 -3.19 3.80
N THR A 90 -3.83 -4.32 4.33
CA THR A 90 -4.67 -5.27 5.10
C THR A 90 -5.16 -4.67 6.42
N ALA A 91 -6.30 -5.15 6.94
CA ALA A 91 -6.73 -4.86 8.31
C ALA A 91 -5.63 -5.12 9.37
N ASN A 92 -4.81 -6.16 9.20
CA ASN A 92 -3.69 -6.43 10.09
C ASN A 92 -2.65 -5.29 10.08
N THR A 93 -2.26 -4.82 8.89
CA THR A 93 -1.34 -3.67 8.78
C THR A 93 -1.96 -2.40 9.36
N VAL A 94 -3.23 -2.14 9.07
CA VAL A 94 -3.96 -0.98 9.62
C VAL A 94 -4.00 -1.05 11.15
N ALA A 95 -4.37 -2.19 11.71
CA ALA A 95 -4.39 -2.42 13.16
C ALA A 95 -3.01 -2.18 13.79
N LYS A 96 -1.94 -2.67 13.17
CA LYS A 96 -0.57 -2.43 13.65
C LYS A 96 -0.23 -0.94 13.65
N ILE A 97 -0.53 -0.22 12.57
CA ILE A 97 -0.25 1.21 12.45
C ILE A 97 -0.98 2.02 13.52
N VAL A 98 -2.30 1.80 13.70
CA VAL A 98 -3.08 2.57 14.68
C VAL A 98 -2.71 2.28 16.13
N HIS A 99 -2.05 1.15 16.39
CA HIS A 99 -1.51 0.79 17.69
C HIS A 99 0.01 1.09 17.82
N GLY A 100 0.62 1.75 16.83
CA GLY A 100 2.04 2.12 16.86
C GLY A 100 3.01 0.94 16.74
N ILE A 101 2.55 -0.22 16.26
CA ILE A 101 3.37 -1.41 16.05
C ILE A 101 4.11 -1.29 14.71
N ALA A 102 5.44 -1.19 14.79
CA ALA A 102 6.35 -1.03 13.67
C ALA A 102 7.29 -2.24 13.52
N ASP A 103 6.71 -3.43 13.40
CA ASP A 103 7.41 -4.73 13.49
C ASP A 103 7.72 -5.39 12.13
N ASN A 104 7.46 -4.70 11.02
CA ASN A 104 7.78 -5.17 9.67
C ASN A 104 8.14 -3.98 8.77
N LEU A 105 8.65 -4.26 7.57
CA LEU A 105 9.15 -3.23 6.66
C LEU A 105 8.10 -2.15 6.35
N VAL A 106 6.84 -2.57 6.15
CA VAL A 106 5.73 -1.66 5.82
C VAL A 106 5.32 -0.81 7.02
N THR A 107 5.08 -1.43 8.17
CA THR A 107 4.62 -0.72 9.37
C THR A 107 5.70 0.21 9.91
N ASN A 108 6.97 -0.19 9.87
CA ASN A 108 8.08 0.69 10.24
C ASN A 108 8.28 1.83 9.22
N SER A 109 8.12 1.59 7.91
CA SER A 109 8.17 2.66 6.92
C SER A 109 7.11 3.72 7.21
N VAL A 110 5.86 3.33 7.50
CA VAL A 110 4.81 4.28 7.90
C VAL A 110 5.20 5.01 9.19
N ALA A 111 5.61 4.28 10.23
CA ALA A 111 5.92 4.86 11.54
C ALA A 111 7.07 5.87 11.52
N GLN A 112 8.11 5.66 10.71
CA GLN A 112 9.20 6.65 10.57
C GLN A 112 8.82 7.80 9.64
N THR A 113 8.12 7.51 8.55
CA THR A 113 7.67 8.57 7.61
C THR A 113 6.74 9.56 8.31
N ALA A 114 5.88 9.08 9.20
CA ALA A 114 4.94 9.92 9.95
C ALA A 114 5.65 10.91 10.91
N LYS A 115 6.95 10.72 11.18
CA LYS A 115 7.76 11.65 11.99
C LYS A 115 8.42 12.76 11.16
N GLY A 116 8.26 12.74 9.84
CA GLY A 116 8.74 13.77 8.93
C GLY A 116 7.60 14.35 8.12
N ASP A 117 7.94 15.17 7.12
CA ASP A 117 6.97 15.91 6.30
C ASP A 117 6.52 15.16 5.02
N THR A 118 7.08 13.98 4.75
CA THR A 118 6.72 13.19 3.57
C THR A 118 5.28 12.67 3.72
N PRO A 119 4.34 13.04 2.83
CA PRO A 119 2.94 12.66 2.96
C PRO A 119 2.73 11.16 2.79
N ILE A 120 1.83 10.59 3.59
CA ILE A 120 1.49 9.16 3.56
C ILE A 120 0.06 8.97 3.06
N TYR A 121 -0.11 8.13 2.04
CA TYR A 121 -1.40 7.70 1.52
C TYR A 121 -1.59 6.21 1.77
N ILE A 122 -2.74 5.81 2.30
CA ILE A 122 -3.03 4.40 2.61
C ILE A 122 -4.35 4.00 1.97
N LEU A 123 -4.35 2.88 1.25
CA LEU A 123 -5.54 2.22 0.70
C LEU A 123 -5.91 1.02 1.59
N PRO A 124 -6.63 1.21 2.70
CA PRO A 124 -7.15 0.10 3.50
C PRO A 124 -8.22 -0.64 2.71
N VAL A 125 -8.22 -1.97 2.77
CA VAL A 125 -9.26 -2.78 2.09
C VAL A 125 -10.56 -2.82 2.90
N ASP A 126 -10.47 -2.81 4.23
CA ASP A 126 -11.62 -2.83 5.15
C ASP A 126 -12.05 -1.41 5.56
N ARG A 127 -13.02 -0.83 4.85
CA ARG A 127 -13.38 0.62 4.99
C ARG A 127 -14.81 0.92 5.37
N LYS A 128 -15.76 0.18 4.80
CA LYS A 128 -17.20 0.48 4.94
C LYS A 128 -17.92 -0.77 5.44
N LYS A 129 -18.93 -0.57 6.30
CA LYS A 129 -19.82 -1.65 6.74
C LYS A 129 -20.49 -2.26 5.52
N GLY A 130 -20.46 -3.58 5.43
CA GLY A 130 -21.10 -4.31 4.35
C GLY A 130 -20.36 -5.58 3.98
N THR A 131 -20.76 -6.11 2.82
CA THR A 131 -20.10 -7.23 2.18
C THR A 131 -19.42 -6.73 0.92
N VAL A 132 -18.14 -7.03 0.76
CA VAL A 132 -17.40 -6.77 -0.48
C VAL A 132 -17.24 -8.09 -1.21
N ILE A 133 -17.44 -8.03 -2.51
CA ILE A 133 -17.14 -9.13 -3.42
C ILE A 133 -15.68 -8.95 -3.84
N THR A 134 -14.90 -10.01 -3.66
CA THR A 134 -13.51 -10.08 -4.13
C THR A 134 -13.30 -11.39 -4.86
N TYR A 135 -12.14 -11.54 -5.50
CA TYR A 135 -11.83 -12.72 -6.30
C TYR A 135 -10.61 -13.43 -5.72
N SER A 136 -10.74 -14.74 -5.48
CA SER A 136 -9.60 -15.58 -5.12
C SER A 136 -8.55 -15.61 -6.24
N PRO A 137 -7.33 -16.10 -5.98
CA PRO A 137 -6.30 -16.28 -7.01
C PRO A 137 -6.71 -17.15 -8.20
N LYS A 138 -7.76 -17.99 -8.05
CA LYS A 138 -8.32 -18.83 -9.12
C LYS A 138 -9.53 -18.19 -9.82
N GLY A 139 -9.83 -16.92 -9.55
CA GLY A 139 -10.97 -16.19 -10.11
C GLY A 139 -12.33 -16.52 -9.47
N LYS A 140 -12.37 -17.37 -8.43
CA LYS A 140 -13.61 -17.67 -7.71
C LYS A 140 -14.05 -16.46 -6.87
N GLU A 141 -15.31 -16.08 -7.00
CA GLU A 141 -15.96 -15.05 -6.19
C GLU A 141 -15.95 -15.42 -4.69
N MET A 142 -15.60 -14.44 -3.86
CA MET A 142 -15.59 -14.52 -2.41
C MET A 142 -16.34 -13.33 -1.82
N LYS A 143 -17.19 -13.60 -0.83
CA LYS A 143 -17.88 -12.57 -0.05
C LYS A 143 -17.17 -12.38 1.28
N LEU A 144 -16.66 -11.17 1.51
CA LEU A 144 -16.03 -10.79 2.78
C LEU A 144 -16.99 -9.92 3.58
N LYS A 145 -17.15 -10.23 4.87
CA LYS A 145 -17.91 -9.40 5.82
C LYS A 145 -16.94 -8.62 6.68
N MET A 146 -17.09 -7.30 6.68
CA MET A 146 -16.21 -6.42 7.43
C MET A 146 -16.61 -6.43 8.90
N ARG A 147 -15.62 -6.60 9.78
CA ARG A 147 -15.82 -6.61 11.23
C ARG A 147 -15.78 -5.17 11.75
N ASP A 148 -16.53 -4.90 12.82
CA ASP A 148 -16.58 -3.55 13.40
C ASP A 148 -15.18 -3.04 13.79
N ILE A 149 -14.32 -3.92 14.32
CA ILE A 149 -12.94 -3.57 14.70
C ILE A 149 -12.09 -3.09 13.52
N ASP A 150 -12.29 -3.65 12.32
CA ASP A 150 -11.51 -3.26 11.14
C ASP A 150 -11.92 -1.84 10.70
N ILE A 151 -13.21 -1.53 10.82
CA ILE A 151 -13.77 -0.21 10.51
C ILE A 151 -13.33 0.82 11.54
N GLU A 152 -13.40 0.49 12.84
CA GLU A 152 -12.91 1.35 13.91
C GLU A 152 -11.42 1.67 13.76
N ASN A 153 -10.61 0.69 13.32
CA ASN A 153 -9.19 0.92 13.07
C ASN A 153 -8.98 1.82 11.84
N THR A 154 -9.72 1.63 10.76
CA THR A 154 -9.67 2.55 9.61
C THR A 154 -10.10 3.97 10.00
N GLU A 155 -11.12 4.13 10.85
CA GLU A 155 -11.53 5.44 11.38
C GLU A 155 -10.44 6.08 12.25
N LYS A 156 -9.76 5.32 13.10
CA LYS A 156 -8.61 5.81 13.88
C LYS A 156 -7.46 6.22 12.97
N LEU A 157 -7.15 5.41 11.94
CA LEU A 157 -6.11 5.68 10.97
C LEU A 157 -6.34 7.03 10.27
N SER A 158 -7.59 7.36 9.93
CA SER A 158 -7.94 8.63 9.26
C SER A 158 -7.65 9.89 10.09
N LYS A 159 -7.44 9.73 11.40
CA LYS A 159 -7.18 10.82 12.35
C LYS A 159 -5.71 10.91 12.74
N MET A 160 -4.86 10.00 12.24
CA MET A 160 -3.43 10.02 12.53
C MET A 160 -2.72 11.12 11.73
N GLU A 161 -1.73 11.74 12.34
CA GLU A 161 -0.93 12.79 11.73
C GLU A 161 -0.22 12.29 10.46
N ASN A 162 -0.16 13.15 9.44
CA ASN A 162 0.53 12.92 8.18
C ASN A 162 0.04 11.69 7.37
N ILE A 163 -1.15 11.14 7.69
CA ILE A 163 -1.76 10.01 6.99
C ILE A 163 -3.07 10.45 6.33
N THR A 164 -3.20 10.18 5.04
CA THR A 164 -4.42 10.35 4.25
C THR A 164 -4.93 8.99 3.77
N ILE A 165 -6.20 8.69 4.01
CA ILE A 165 -6.84 7.49 3.47
C ILE A 165 -7.33 7.75 2.05
N ILE A 166 -7.09 6.80 1.15
CA ILE A 166 -7.68 6.78 -0.19
C ILE A 166 -8.76 5.68 -0.31
N GLU A 167 -9.78 5.94 -1.13
CA GLU A 167 -11.00 5.13 -1.22
C GLU A 167 -11.02 4.18 -2.43
N SER A 168 -10.09 4.33 -3.37
CA SER A 168 -9.99 3.44 -4.51
C SER A 168 -8.59 3.46 -5.12
N PRO A 169 -8.21 2.44 -5.89
CA PRO A 169 -7.05 2.52 -6.75
C PRO A 169 -7.05 3.77 -7.65
N ASP A 170 -8.21 4.22 -8.11
CA ASP A 170 -8.32 5.40 -8.98
C ASP A 170 -7.90 6.72 -8.31
N ASP A 171 -7.95 6.80 -6.96
CA ASP A 171 -7.44 7.96 -6.24
C ASP A 171 -5.92 8.16 -6.46
N LEU A 172 -5.20 7.12 -6.87
CA LEU A 172 -3.76 7.21 -7.18
C LEU A 172 -3.49 8.20 -8.33
N TYR A 173 -4.36 8.24 -9.36
CA TYR A 173 -4.23 9.24 -10.43
C TYR A 173 -4.33 10.67 -9.87
N ARG A 174 -5.29 10.90 -8.98
CA ARG A 174 -5.56 12.21 -8.36
C ARG A 174 -4.41 12.67 -7.48
N ILE A 175 -3.88 11.80 -6.60
CA ILE A 175 -2.78 12.20 -5.70
C ILE A 175 -1.47 12.39 -6.47
N ILE A 176 -1.28 11.69 -7.59
CA ILE A 176 -0.11 11.85 -8.47
C ILE A 176 -0.26 13.07 -9.39
N GLY A 177 -1.48 13.57 -9.58
CA GLY A 177 -1.77 14.79 -10.34
C GLY A 177 -1.89 14.55 -11.84
N ILE A 178 -2.39 13.38 -12.25
CA ILE A 178 -2.62 13.04 -13.67
C ILE A 178 -4.06 12.60 -13.93
N SER A 179 -4.48 12.67 -15.20
CA SER A 179 -5.78 12.16 -15.65
C SER A 179 -5.77 10.64 -15.78
N LYS A 180 -6.90 10.02 -15.43
CA LYS A 180 -7.16 8.60 -15.73
C LYS A 180 -7.41 8.38 -17.23
N GLU A 181 -8.11 9.32 -17.88
CA GLU A 181 -8.35 9.36 -19.33
C GLU A 181 -7.08 9.69 -20.10
#